data_AF-A0A401FJE6-F1
#
_entry.id   AF-A0A401FJE6-F1
#
_cell.length_a   1.000
_cell.length_b   1.000
_cell.length_c   1.000
_cell.angle_alpha   90.00
_cell.angle_beta   90.00
_cell.angle_gamma   90.00
#
_symmetry.space_group_name_H-M   'P 1'
#
loop_
_entity.id
_entity.type
_entity.pdbx_description
1 polymer ?
#
loop_
_entity_poly.entity_id
_entity_poly.type
_entity_poly.pdbx_seq_one_letter_code
_entity_poly.pdbx_strand_id
1 'polypeptide(L)'
;MASYLGQLNYDGLFLEYDSDRDGDFSPLSTIWNGNQNKRIVLGLITSKYPELEDKAVIINRIKEATNYVPLQNLALSTQCGFASTEEGNKLNEDQQWAKLQLVKDIAEEVWGK
;
A
#
# COMPACT_ATOMS: atom_id res chain seq x y z
N MET A 1 -17.66 5.23 -9.62
CA MET A 1 -16.55 5.74 -8.79
C MET A 1 -15.19 5.43 -9.41
N ALA A 2 -14.93 4.18 -9.87
CA ALA A 2 -13.66 3.80 -10.51
C ALA A 2 -13.34 4.55 -11.83
N SER A 3 -14.35 4.87 -12.64
CA SER A 3 -14.17 5.55 -13.93
C SER A 3 -13.75 7.03 -13.84
N TYR A 4 -13.94 7.67 -12.68
CA TYR A 4 -13.53 9.07 -12.46
C TYR A 4 -12.05 9.17 -12.04
N LEU A 5 -11.56 8.18 -11.29
CA LEU A 5 -10.14 8.07 -10.90
C LEU A 5 -9.22 7.74 -12.09
N GLY A 6 -9.77 7.23 -13.20
CA GLY A 6 -9.04 6.97 -14.43
C GLY A 6 -8.68 8.22 -15.24
N GLN A 7 -9.37 9.34 -15.03
CA GLN A 7 -9.24 10.57 -15.84
C GLN A 7 -8.38 11.66 -15.21
N LEU A 8 -7.97 11.48 -13.95
CA LEU A 8 -7.13 12.44 -13.25
C LEU A 8 -5.66 12.03 -13.44
N ASN A 9 -4.81 12.99 -13.81
CA ASN A 9 -3.34 12.86 -13.83
C ASN A 9 -2.84 12.70 -12.39
N TYR A 10 -3.09 11.53 -11.79
CA TYR A 10 -2.52 11.16 -10.51
C TYR A 10 -1.40 10.16 -10.75
N ASP A 11 -0.19 10.56 -10.38
CA ASP A 11 1.03 9.74 -10.46
C ASP A 11 1.07 8.61 -9.41
N GLY A 12 0.15 8.63 -8.43
CA GLY A 12 0.04 7.63 -7.36
C GLY A 12 -1.37 7.55 -6.81
N LEU A 13 -2.02 6.39 -6.90
CA LEU A 13 -3.21 6.10 -6.09
C LEU A 13 -2.78 5.35 -4.83
N PHE A 14 -3.17 5.87 -3.67
CA PHE A 14 -3.10 5.17 -2.38
C PHE A 14 -4.38 4.35 -2.21
N LEU A 15 -4.24 3.03 -2.16
CA LEU A 15 -5.34 2.13 -1.89
C LEU A 15 -5.09 1.45 -0.55
N GLU A 16 -5.96 1.75 0.40
CA GLU A 16 -6.01 1.09 1.70
C GLU A 16 -6.70 -0.26 1.54
N TYR A 17 -6.03 -1.33 1.98
CA TYR A 17 -6.63 -2.66 2.09
C TYR A 17 -6.58 -3.05 3.57
N ASP A 18 -7.72 -3.00 4.28
CA ASP A 18 -7.83 -3.45 5.67
C ASP A 18 -8.30 -4.92 5.71
N SER A 19 -7.74 -5.68 6.64
CA SER A 19 -7.42 -7.11 6.49
C SER A 19 -8.58 -8.13 6.41
N ASP A 20 -9.85 -7.73 6.38
CA ASP A 20 -10.97 -8.69 6.29
C ASP A 20 -12.18 -8.22 5.46
N ARG A 21 -12.17 -7.00 4.92
CA ARG A 21 -13.34 -6.42 4.23
C ARG A 21 -13.08 -5.87 2.84
N ASP A 22 -11.82 -5.64 2.47
CA ASP A 22 -11.51 -5.02 1.19
C ASP A 22 -11.16 -6.10 0.16
N GLY A 23 -11.93 -6.08 -0.92
CA GLY A 23 -11.93 -7.09 -1.97
C GLY A 23 -10.58 -7.31 -2.66
N ASP A 24 -10.60 -8.24 -3.60
CA ASP A 24 -9.45 -8.61 -4.41
C ASP A 24 -8.77 -7.41 -5.10
N PHE A 25 -7.54 -7.61 -5.58
CA PHE A 25 -6.82 -6.61 -6.35
C PHE A 25 -7.39 -6.42 -7.77
N SER A 26 -8.56 -6.98 -8.11
CA SER A 26 -9.17 -6.84 -9.45
C SER A 26 -9.36 -5.39 -9.91
N PRO A 27 -9.68 -4.41 -9.05
CA PRO A 27 -9.78 -3.01 -9.48
C PRO A 27 -8.44 -2.41 -9.93
N LEU A 28 -7.30 -2.96 -9.51
CA LEU A 28 -5.98 -2.44 -9.86
C LEU A 28 -5.75 -2.42 -11.37
N SER A 29 -6.17 -3.47 -12.07
CA SER A 29 -6.05 -3.56 -13.53
C SER A 29 -6.86 -2.45 -14.22
N THR A 30 -8.08 -2.18 -13.72
CA THR A 30 -8.94 -1.10 -14.24
C THR A 30 -8.34 0.28 -13.97
N ILE A 31 -7.74 0.48 -12.79
CA ILE A 31 -7.12 1.74 -12.40
C ILE A 31 -5.85 2.01 -13.21
N TRP A 32 -5.00 0.99 -13.36
CA TRP A 32 -3.75 1.06 -14.13
C TRP A 32 -4.04 1.27 -15.61
N ASN A 33 -5.04 0.57 -16.16
CA ASN A 33 -5.52 0.70 -17.54
C ASN A 33 -4.38 0.69 -18.59
N GLY A 34 -3.34 -0.11 -18.37
CA GLY A 34 -2.18 -0.19 -19.27
C GLY A 34 -1.27 1.04 -19.28
N ASN A 35 -1.49 2.04 -18.42
CA ASN A 35 -0.70 3.26 -18.41
C ASN A 35 0.63 3.06 -17.68
N GLN A 36 1.71 2.89 -18.43
CA GLN A 36 3.06 2.69 -17.90
C GLN A 36 3.58 3.87 -17.06
N ASN A 37 3.04 5.07 -17.24
CA ASN A 37 3.41 6.24 -16.44
C ASN A 37 2.67 6.30 -15.10
N LYS A 38 1.62 5.49 -14.91
CA LYS A 38 0.86 5.45 -13.66
C LYS A 38 1.52 4.51 -12.65
N ARG A 39 1.80 5.01 -11.45
CA ARG A 39 2.21 4.18 -10.31
C ARG A 39 1.04 4.01 -9.34
N ILE A 40 0.97 2.85 -8.70
CA ILE A 40 -0.04 2.50 -7.70
C ILE A 40 0.69 2.18 -6.40
N VAL A 41 0.29 2.83 -5.32
CA VAL A 41 0.88 2.67 -4.00
C VAL A 41 -0.06 1.81 -3.16
N LEU A 42 0.42 0.65 -2.74
CA LEU A 42 -0.32 -0.31 -1.92
C LEU A 42 -0.12 0.05 -0.45
N GLY A 43 -1.19 0.51 0.22
CA GLY A 43 -1.20 0.76 1.65
C GLY A 43 -1.47 -0.54 2.41
N LEU A 44 -0.45 -1.38 2.57
CA LEU A 44 -0.59 -2.73 3.17
C LEU A 44 -0.15 -2.79 4.64
N ILE A 45 0.50 -1.74 5.15
CA ILE A 45 0.97 -1.64 6.53
C ILE A 45 0.03 -0.71 7.29
N THR A 46 -0.61 -1.18 8.35
CA THR A 46 -1.55 -0.35 9.12
C THR A 46 -0.84 0.76 9.88
N SER A 47 -1.48 1.92 9.97
CA SER A 47 -1.04 3.05 10.80
C SER A 47 -1.85 3.16 12.10
N LYS A 48 -2.77 2.22 12.36
CA LYS A 48 -3.74 2.27 13.46
C LYS A 48 -3.29 1.46 14.68
N TYR A 49 -2.64 0.32 14.43
CA TYR A 49 -2.23 -0.62 15.48
C TYR A 49 -0.71 -0.66 15.63
N PRO A 50 -0.19 -0.81 16.86
CA PRO A 50 1.25 -0.83 17.13
C PRO A 50 1.96 -2.11 16.69
N GLU A 51 1.21 -3.18 16.44
CA GLU A 51 1.76 -4.47 16.02
C GLU A 51 2.38 -4.38 14.61
N LEU A 52 3.54 -5.02 14.44
CA LEU A 52 4.19 -5.12 13.14
C LEU A 52 3.54 -6.22 12.33
N GLU A 53 3.31 -5.93 11.06
CA GLU A 53 2.79 -6.85 10.08
C GLU A 53 3.82 -7.93 9.77
N ASP A 54 3.34 -9.13 9.46
CA ASP A 54 4.21 -10.20 8.97
C ASP A 54 4.75 -9.83 7.58
N LYS A 55 6.07 -9.68 7.50
CA LYS A 55 6.79 -9.36 6.27
C LYS A 55 6.41 -10.27 5.11
N ALA A 56 6.33 -11.57 5.35
CA ALA A 56 6.02 -12.56 4.31
C ALA A 56 4.59 -12.41 3.79
N VAL A 57 3.64 -12.08 4.67
CA VAL A 57 2.25 -11.80 4.29
C VAL A 57 2.18 -10.58 3.36
N ILE A 58 2.87 -9.50 3.71
CA ILE A 58 2.89 -8.28 2.88
C ILE A 58 3.54 -8.55 1.51
N ILE A 59 4.67 -9.26 1.49
CA ILE A 59 5.33 -9.65 0.23
C ILE A 59 4.40 -10.49 -0.66
N ASN A 60 3.67 -11.45 -0.07
CA ASN A 60 2.71 -12.26 -0.82
C ASN A 60 1.56 -11.41 -1.37
N ARG A 61 1.02 -10.46 -0.60
CA ARG A 61 0.03 -9.48 -1.09
C ARG A 61 0.58 -8.64 -2.26
N ILE A 62 1.83 -8.19 -2.20
CA ILE A 62 2.45 -7.46 -3.31
C ILE A 62 2.53 -8.37 -4.55
N LYS A 63 2.96 -9.63 -4.39
CA LYS A 63 3.00 -10.61 -5.49
C LYS A 63 1.61 -10.83 -6.10
N GLU A 64 0.57 -10.92 -5.29
CA GLU A 64 -0.81 -11.01 -5.80
C GLU A 64 -1.20 -9.79 -6.64
N ALA A 65 -0.84 -8.58 -6.19
CA ALA A 65 -1.07 -7.36 -6.96
C ALA A 65 -0.31 -7.36 -8.31
N THR A 66 0.82 -8.06 -8.42
CA THR A 66 1.56 -8.18 -9.70
C THR A 66 0.80 -8.93 -10.79
N ASN A 67 -0.21 -9.72 -10.44
CA ASN A 67 -1.09 -10.36 -11.42
C ASN A 67 -1.97 -9.34 -12.18
N TYR A 68 -2.13 -8.12 -11.64
CA TYR A 68 -2.98 -7.08 -12.20
C TYR A 68 -2.19 -5.89 -12.74
N VAL A 69 -1.05 -5.57 -12.13
CA VAL A 69 -0.22 -4.40 -12.45
C VAL A 69 1.26 -4.78 -12.40
N PRO A 70 2.09 -4.41 -13.38
CA PRO A 70 3.52 -4.72 -13.35
C PRO A 70 4.21 -4.20 -12.08
N LEU A 71 5.15 -4.97 -11.53
CA LEU A 71 5.85 -4.64 -10.28
C LEU A 71 6.52 -3.25 -10.30
N GLN A 72 7.04 -2.82 -11.45
CA GLN A 72 7.66 -1.50 -11.66
C GLN A 72 6.68 -0.31 -11.50
N ASN A 73 5.38 -0.60 -11.64
CA ASN A 73 4.28 0.33 -11.48
C ASN A 73 3.64 0.23 -10.08
N LEU A 74 4.18 -0.61 -9.19
CA LEU A 74 3.74 -0.75 -7.81
C LEU A 74 4.74 -0.11 -6.84
N ALA A 75 4.23 0.31 -5.68
CA ALA A 75 5.02 0.74 -4.52
C ALA A 75 4.28 0.33 -3.24
N LEU A 76 5.00 0.35 -2.11
CA LEU A 76 4.46 0.02 -0.79
C LEU A 76 4.44 1.27 0.10
N SER A 77 3.38 1.43 0.90
CA SER A 77 3.30 2.42 1.96
C SER A 77 2.52 1.90 3.18
N THR A 78 2.45 2.72 4.21
CA THR A 78 1.40 2.58 5.24
C THR A 78 0.02 2.91 4.65
N GLN A 79 -1.05 2.43 5.28
CA GLN A 79 -2.45 2.67 4.91
C GLN A 79 -2.77 4.17 4.93
N CYS A 80 -2.37 4.87 5.99
CA CYS A 80 -2.53 6.31 6.14
C CYS A 80 -1.26 6.93 6.75
N GLY A 81 -1.19 8.25 6.82
CA GLY A 81 -0.19 8.93 7.64
C GLY A 81 -0.47 8.73 9.13
N PHE A 82 0.55 8.87 9.98
CA PHE A 82 0.38 8.74 11.44
C PHE A 82 -0.39 9.90 12.10
N ALA A 83 -0.90 10.86 11.31
CA ALA A 83 -1.61 12.03 11.80
C ALA A 83 -2.93 11.62 12.49
N SER A 84 -3.05 12.02 13.74
CA SER A 84 -4.09 11.62 14.69
C SER A 84 -5.48 12.09 14.26
N THR A 85 -6.42 11.16 14.06
CA THR A 85 -7.85 11.45 14.21
C THR A 85 -8.22 11.42 15.70
N GLU A 86 -9.38 11.97 16.08
CA GLU A 86 -9.85 12.07 17.47
C GLU A 86 -9.91 10.72 18.22
N GLU A 87 -9.97 9.59 17.50
CA GLU A 87 -9.68 8.26 18.02
C GLU A 87 -8.19 7.97 17.90
N GLY A 88 -7.41 8.50 18.85
CA GLY A 88 -5.95 8.56 18.79
C GLY A 88 -5.26 7.27 18.33
N ASN A 89 -4.43 7.39 17.30
CA ASN A 89 -3.42 6.39 16.95
C ASN A 89 -2.60 6.06 18.21
N LYS A 90 -2.73 4.84 18.73
CA LYS A 90 -1.99 4.37 19.91
C LYS A 90 -0.57 3.92 19.53
N LEU A 91 0.10 4.64 18.64
CA LEU A 91 1.49 4.37 18.26
C LEU A 91 2.40 5.41 18.90
N ASN A 92 3.38 4.94 19.66
CA ASN A 92 4.50 5.77 20.06
C ASN A 92 5.48 5.97 18.88
N GLU A 93 6.42 6.90 19.04
CA GLU A 93 7.40 7.22 18.00
C GLU A 93 8.20 5.99 17.54
N ASP A 94 8.68 5.17 18.48
CA ASP A 94 9.43 3.95 18.16
C ASP A 94 8.63 2.97 17.29
N GLN A 95 7.32 2.84 17.53
CA GLN A 95 6.43 2.00 16.73
C GLN A 95 6.18 2.57 15.34
N GLN A 96 6.10 3.90 15.21
CA GLN A 96 6.02 4.55 13.90
C GLN A 96 7.29 4.30 13.09
N TRP A 97 8.47 4.46 13.72
CA TRP A 97 9.75 4.15 13.09
C TRP A 97 9.90 2.68 12.74
N ALA A 98 9.47 1.76 13.61
CA ALA A 98 9.50 0.33 13.34
C ALA A 98 8.64 -0.03 12.11
N LYS A 99 7.48 0.61 11.93
CA LYS A 99 6.66 0.44 10.72
C LYS A 99 7.30 1.02 9.47
N LEU A 100 7.92 2.20 9.56
CA LEU A 100 8.68 2.77 8.44
C LEU A 100 9.88 1.91 8.06
N GLN A 101 10.57 1.33 9.05
CA GLN A 101 11.64 0.38 8.85
C GLN A 101 11.11 -0.88 8.14
N LEU A 102 9.95 -1.41 8.56
CA LEU A 102 9.31 -2.54 7.89
C LEU A 102 8.95 -2.24 6.42
N VAL A 103 8.40 -1.06 6.12
CA VAL A 103 8.16 -0.60 4.73
C VAL A 103 9.46 -0.67 3.93
N LYS A 104 10.55 -0.12 4.48
CA LYS A 104 11.85 -0.07 3.84
C LYS A 104 12.42 -1.48 3.62
N ASP A 105 12.41 -2.34 4.63
CA ASP A 105 12.96 -3.69 4.54
C ASP A 105 12.21 -4.55 3.52
N ILE A 106 10.90 -4.35 3.36
CA ILE A 106 10.10 -5.00 2.30
C ILE A 106 10.43 -4.39 0.94
N ALA A 107 10.57 -3.06 0.86
CA ALA A 107 10.89 -2.39 -0.39
C ALA A 107 12.26 -2.84 -0.94
N GLU A 108 13.26 -2.96 -0.07
CA GLU A 108 14.59 -3.50 -0.38
C GLU A 108 14.49 -4.94 -0.89
N GLU A 109 13.71 -5.79 -0.23
CA GLU A 109 13.58 -7.20 -0.62
C GLU A 109 12.83 -7.40 -1.95
N VAL A 110 11.79 -6.61 -2.20
CA VAL A 110 10.93 -6.78 -3.38
C VAL A 110 11.50 -6.05 -4.61
N TRP A 111 12.08 -4.86 -4.43
CA TRP A 111 12.58 -4.02 -5.55
C TRP A 111 14.11 -3.88 -5.60
N GLY A 112 14.86 -4.38 -4.62
CA GLY A 112 16.32 -4.31 -4.61
C GLY A 112 16.87 -2.89 -4.44
N LYS A 113 16.14 -2.00 -3.77
CA LYS A 113 16.48 -0.58 -3.57
C LYS A 113 16.61 -0.20 -2.12
#